data_AF-A0A5N5T105-F1
#
_entry.id   AF-A0A5N5T105-F1
#
_cell.length_a   1.000
_cell.length_b   1.000
_cell.length_c   1.000
_cell.angle_alpha   90.00
_cell.angle_beta   90.00
_cell.angle_gamma   90.00
#
_symmetry.space_group_name_H-M   'P 1'
#
loop_
_entity.id
_entity.type
_entity.pdbx_description
1 polymer ?
#
loop_
_entity_poly.entity_id
_entity_poly.type
_entity_poly.pdbx_seq_one_letter_code
_entity_poly.pdbx_strand_id
1 'polypeptide(L)'
;MTRKVFKMILKFSHNDFYLFYIDSYTYISKLFESQFKHNKNFYFTVMWFLFDVRTPFLMDGEAKKLHYKLNNANITISSKLIKEFYEDYFSQKGKKNTSAVSQNKIGIDCVKKKFLEIQNSTSYMNHFEFFPTLDDISLNNILSRRAKELFLSLIDSDLYLSSFKGSNESEETRLFQTNGHTYVIPPKSRYVNGNVFDLMSHFNDEKFDLVLLDPPWINKHVRRRKKLKGKIDSYSMMSVEEVLKIPLASVLTDDSLVLFWVTNSTSIMEDLLRMLKTWDLELVTTWYWLKVTKAGNPVIGLDTSPNGKLPYEKLLLTQRRNSKRNISSDLKELLFCSTPCSIHSHKPPLKELLFHTLNVDDTWRCLELFARSLNSNWTSFGNEVLKFQDISILEYLYRFEQIKNLFAIFLIYSIYKSTIWNESFALIYSVRTRSIFNKNINTFN
;
A
#
# COMPACT_ATOMS: atom_id res chain seq x y z
N MET A 1 -31.25 -5.66 3.69
CA MET A 1 -29.97 -5.00 3.33
C MET A 1 -29.23 -5.90 2.37
N THR A 2 -29.27 -5.59 1.08
CA THR A 2 -28.44 -6.22 0.04
C THR A 2 -26.97 -6.01 0.41
N ARG A 3 -26.23 -7.12 0.65
CA ARG A 3 -24.78 -7.07 0.86
C ARG A 3 -24.16 -6.44 -0.39
N LYS A 4 -23.73 -5.17 -0.32
CA LYS A 4 -22.80 -4.59 -1.31
C LYS A 4 -21.60 -5.55 -1.34
N VAL A 5 -21.45 -6.29 -2.43
CA VAL A 5 -20.23 -7.06 -2.68
C VAL A 5 -19.13 -6.01 -2.84
N PHE A 6 -18.32 -5.80 -1.79
CA PHE A 6 -17.17 -4.90 -1.88
C PHE A 6 -16.20 -5.49 -2.91
N LYS A 7 -16.20 -4.87 -4.10
CA LYS A 7 -15.21 -5.13 -5.14
C LYS A 7 -13.88 -4.55 -4.66
N MET A 8 -12.83 -5.37 -4.67
CA MET A 8 -11.47 -4.96 -4.25
C MET A 8 -10.85 -3.94 -5.20
N ILE A 9 -11.39 -3.86 -6.42
CA ILE A 9 -11.04 -2.90 -7.43
C ILE A 9 -12.31 -2.31 -8.06
N LEU A 10 -12.29 -1.00 -8.31
CA LEU A 10 -13.36 -0.27 -8.99
C LEU A 10 -12.77 0.50 -10.16
N LYS A 11 -13.50 0.57 -11.27
CA LYS A 11 -13.15 1.43 -12.41
C LYS A 11 -14.09 2.63 -12.42
N PHE A 12 -13.53 3.82 -12.31
CA PHE A 12 -14.24 5.08 -12.53
C PHE A 12 -13.96 5.54 -13.95
N SER A 13 -14.98 6.00 -14.66
CA SER A 13 -14.86 6.50 -16.03
C SER A 13 -15.67 7.77 -16.18
N HIS A 14 -15.08 8.76 -16.84
CA HIS A 14 -15.71 10.02 -17.19
C HIS A 14 -15.06 10.57 -18.46
N ASN A 15 -15.88 10.90 -19.47
CA ASN A 15 -15.40 11.21 -20.81
C ASN A 15 -14.47 10.10 -21.33
N ASP A 16 -13.33 10.47 -21.92
CA ASP A 16 -12.32 9.52 -22.43
C ASP A 16 -11.34 9.05 -21.35
N PHE A 17 -11.55 9.43 -20.08
CA PHE A 17 -10.65 9.12 -18.98
C PHE A 17 -11.22 8.05 -18.06
N TYR A 18 -10.32 7.22 -17.54
CA TYR A 18 -10.67 6.28 -16.48
C TYR A 18 -9.53 6.12 -15.48
N LEU A 19 -9.91 5.66 -14.29
CA LEU A 19 -9.01 5.40 -13.18
C LEU A 19 -9.50 4.16 -12.45
N PHE A 20 -8.57 3.32 -12.01
CA PHE A 20 -8.87 2.23 -11.09
C PHE A 20 -8.65 2.65 -9.65
N TYR A 21 -9.58 2.35 -8.76
CA TYR A 21 -9.37 2.42 -7.31
C TYR A 21 -9.16 1.02 -6.75
N ILE A 22 -8.07 0.84 -6.01
CA ILE A 22 -7.74 -0.42 -5.31
C ILE A 22 -8.00 -0.23 -3.82
N ASP A 23 -8.93 -1.00 -3.27
CA ASP A 23 -9.17 -1.06 -1.84
C ASP A 23 -8.22 -2.07 -1.20
N SER A 24 -7.01 -1.59 -0.87
CA SER A 24 -5.95 -2.41 -0.25
C SER A 24 -6.41 -3.04 1.07
N TYR A 25 -7.22 -2.35 1.87
CA TYR A 25 -7.69 -2.88 3.14
C TYR A 25 -8.62 -4.06 2.91
N THR A 26 -9.61 -3.91 2.03
CA THR A 26 -10.53 -5.01 1.67
C THR A 26 -9.77 -6.19 1.06
N TYR A 27 -8.76 -5.93 0.21
CA TYR A 27 -7.94 -6.98 -0.37
C TYR A 27 -7.23 -7.81 0.70
N ILE A 28 -6.47 -7.16 1.59
CA ILE A 28 -5.72 -7.86 2.63
C ILE A 28 -6.69 -8.51 3.61
N SER A 29 -7.80 -7.86 3.94
CA SER A 29 -8.80 -8.44 4.86
C SER A 29 -9.35 -9.75 4.35
N LYS A 30 -9.67 -9.87 3.05
CA LYS A 30 -10.13 -11.12 2.44
C LYS A 30 -9.07 -12.23 2.46
N LEU A 31 -7.80 -11.88 2.28
CA LEU A 31 -6.68 -12.82 2.39
C LEU A 31 -6.71 -13.52 3.76
N PHE A 32 -6.93 -12.75 4.83
CA PHE A 32 -6.98 -13.24 6.20
C PHE A 32 -8.34 -13.84 6.59
N GLU A 33 -9.45 -13.34 6.04
CA GLU A 33 -10.83 -13.77 6.35
C GLU A 33 -11.05 -15.26 6.07
N SER A 34 -10.45 -15.78 5.00
CA SER A 34 -10.55 -17.20 4.61
C SER A 34 -10.06 -18.20 5.67
N GLN A 35 -9.31 -17.77 6.69
CA GLN A 35 -8.80 -18.62 7.78
C GLN A 35 -9.64 -18.59 9.03
N PHE A 36 -10.48 -17.57 9.21
CA PHE A 36 -11.23 -17.39 10.43
C PHE A 36 -12.71 -17.61 10.14
N LYS A 37 -13.13 -18.89 10.16
CA LYS A 37 -14.57 -19.19 10.27
C LYS A 37 -15.10 -18.40 11.47
N HIS A 38 -16.09 -17.55 11.22
CA HIS A 38 -16.72 -16.74 12.25
C HIS A 38 -17.15 -17.64 13.40
N ASN A 39 -16.44 -17.57 14.53
CA ASN A 39 -16.99 -18.05 15.78
C ASN A 39 -18.13 -17.07 16.14
N LYS A 40 -19.26 -17.55 16.67
CA LYS A 40 -20.48 -16.74 16.86
C LYS A 40 -20.23 -15.43 17.62
N ASN A 41 -19.17 -15.36 18.42
CA ASN A 41 -18.84 -14.24 19.30
C ASN A 41 -17.65 -13.37 18.85
N PHE A 42 -16.90 -13.73 17.79
CA PHE A 42 -15.63 -13.07 17.46
C PHE A 42 -15.39 -12.92 15.96
N TYR A 43 -14.75 -11.81 15.56
CA TYR A 43 -14.18 -11.65 14.23
C TYR A 43 -12.80 -10.98 14.30
N PHE A 44 -11.91 -11.41 13.41
CA PHE A 44 -10.60 -10.80 13.22
C PHE A 44 -10.68 -9.88 12.01
N THR A 45 -10.04 -8.72 12.10
CA THR A 45 -9.84 -7.82 10.96
C THR A 45 -8.37 -7.44 10.90
N VAL A 46 -7.87 -7.13 9.72
CA VAL A 46 -6.60 -6.42 9.58
C VAL A 46 -6.70 -5.08 10.32
N MET A 47 -5.59 -4.60 10.90
CA MET A 47 -5.44 -3.27 11.50
C MET A 47 -5.87 -2.17 10.52
N TRP A 48 -7.16 -1.85 10.50
CA TRP A 48 -7.76 -1.00 9.47
C TRP A 48 -7.26 0.44 9.57
N PHE A 49 -6.81 0.87 10.75
CA PHE A 49 -6.16 2.15 10.97
C PHE A 49 -4.90 2.35 10.13
N LEU A 50 -4.23 1.27 9.71
CA LEU A 50 -3.11 1.37 8.78
C LEU A 50 -3.53 1.98 7.43
N PHE A 51 -4.79 1.87 7.05
CA PHE A 51 -5.36 2.42 5.80
C PHE A 51 -6.31 3.59 6.06
N ASP A 52 -6.33 4.16 7.28
CA ASP A 52 -7.27 5.22 7.68
C ASP A 52 -6.67 6.63 7.52
N VAL A 53 -6.27 6.98 6.30
CA VAL A 53 -5.80 8.34 5.99
C VAL A 53 -7.00 9.24 5.70
N ARG A 54 -7.40 10.05 6.68
CA ARG A 54 -8.60 10.89 6.62
C ARG A 54 -8.34 12.26 6.04
N THR A 55 -7.18 12.84 6.33
CA THR A 55 -6.81 14.19 5.89
C THR A 55 -5.52 14.17 5.07
N PRO A 56 -5.34 15.09 4.11
CA PRO A 56 -4.06 15.29 3.45
C PRO A 56 -2.92 15.45 4.45
N PHE A 57 -1.74 14.98 4.08
CA PHE A 57 -0.54 15.03 4.90
C PHE A 57 -0.10 16.47 5.14
N LEU A 58 -0.24 16.90 6.38
CA LEU A 58 0.25 18.16 6.91
C LEU A 58 1.24 17.90 8.04
N MET A 59 2.13 18.87 8.30
CA MET A 59 2.85 18.89 9.57
C MET A 59 1.85 19.22 10.70
N ASP A 60 2.08 18.72 11.92
CA ASP A 60 1.13 18.93 13.03
C ASP A 60 0.86 20.42 13.33
N GLY A 61 1.86 21.29 13.16
CA GLY A 61 1.66 22.74 13.28
C GLY A 61 0.81 23.35 12.15
N GLU A 62 0.86 22.79 10.94
CA GLU A 62 0.04 23.23 9.80
C GLU A 62 -1.41 22.78 9.97
N ALA A 63 -1.61 21.54 10.43
CA ALA A 63 -2.93 21.00 10.76
C ALA A 63 -3.64 21.84 11.84
N LYS A 64 -2.92 22.22 12.91
CA LYS A 64 -3.45 23.12 13.96
C LYS A 64 -3.85 24.49 13.42
N LYS A 65 -3.03 25.09 12.54
CA LYS A 65 -3.35 26.38 11.90
C LYS A 65 -4.59 26.28 11.02
N LEU A 66 -4.71 25.21 10.24
CA LEU A 66 -5.88 24.97 9.40
C LEU A 66 -7.14 24.77 10.25
N HIS A 67 -7.07 23.95 11.31
CA HIS A 67 -8.16 23.77 12.26
C HIS A 67 -8.63 25.10 12.86
N TYR A 68 -7.70 25.94 13.36
CA TYR A 68 -8.04 27.25 13.93
C TYR A 68 -8.69 28.18 12.90
N LYS A 69 -8.17 28.22 11.67
CA LYS A 69 -8.73 29.03 10.58
C LYS A 69 -10.18 28.61 10.25
N LEU A 70 -10.44 27.30 10.17
CA LEU A 70 -11.76 26.77 9.87
C LEU A 70 -12.75 26.99 11.03
N ASN A 71 -12.29 26.79 12.27
CA ASN A 71 -13.11 26.98 13.46
C ASN A 71 -13.53 28.45 13.66
N ASN A 72 -12.60 29.40 13.47
CA ASN A 72 -12.89 30.83 13.64
C ASN A 72 -13.84 31.41 12.61
N ALA A 73 -13.89 30.82 11.42
CA ALA A 73 -14.73 31.34 10.35
C ALA A 73 -16.22 30.94 10.51
N ASN A 74 -16.60 30.22 11.59
CA ASN A 74 -17.95 29.69 11.84
C ASN A 74 -18.55 28.95 10.62
N ILE A 75 -17.70 28.41 9.75
CA ILE A 75 -18.21 27.86 8.49
C ILE A 75 -18.72 26.47 8.75
N THR A 76 -19.99 26.21 8.40
CA THR A 76 -20.50 24.85 8.27
C THR A 76 -19.63 24.12 7.26
N ILE A 77 -18.83 23.19 7.76
CA ILE A 77 -17.89 22.43 6.95
C ILE A 77 -18.67 21.71 5.84
N SER A 78 -18.50 22.16 4.60
CA SER A 78 -18.91 21.42 3.42
C SER A 78 -17.69 20.80 2.75
N SER A 79 -17.92 19.69 2.04
CA SER A 79 -16.90 18.98 1.27
C SER A 79 -16.17 19.88 0.28
N LYS A 80 -16.94 20.76 -0.39
CA LYS A 80 -16.44 21.74 -1.35
C LYS A 80 -15.49 22.73 -0.70
N LEU A 81 -15.83 23.24 0.48
CA LEU A 81 -15.03 24.23 1.17
C LEU A 81 -13.71 23.65 1.72
N ILE A 82 -13.75 22.47 2.35
CA ILE A 82 -12.50 21.81 2.80
C ILE A 82 -11.58 21.54 1.61
N LYS A 83 -12.15 21.07 0.50
CA LYS A 83 -11.41 20.83 -0.75
C LYS A 83 -10.79 22.13 -1.27
N GLU A 84 -11.56 23.21 -1.38
CA GLU A 84 -11.07 24.54 -1.78
C GLU A 84 -9.97 25.04 -0.83
N PHE A 85 -10.08 24.82 0.47
CA PHE A 85 -9.02 25.20 1.43
C PHE A 85 -7.75 24.39 1.24
N TYR A 86 -7.85 23.08 0.99
CA TYR A 86 -6.66 22.27 0.69
C TYR A 86 -6.04 22.69 -0.65
N GLU A 87 -6.84 22.93 -1.67
CA GLU A 87 -6.39 23.41 -2.98
C GLU A 87 -5.69 24.77 -2.86
N ASP A 88 -6.27 25.74 -2.15
CA ASP A 88 -5.69 27.06 -1.88
C ASP A 88 -4.39 26.92 -1.07
N TYR A 89 -4.43 26.15 0.02
CA TYR A 89 -3.26 25.91 0.88
C TYR A 89 -2.08 25.32 0.11
N PHE A 90 -2.35 24.27 -0.69
CA PHE A 90 -1.32 23.66 -1.50
C PHE A 90 -0.84 24.64 -2.59
N SER A 91 -1.75 25.34 -3.28
CA SER A 91 -1.41 26.32 -4.33
C SER A 91 -0.49 27.44 -3.83
N GLN A 92 -0.73 27.97 -2.63
CA GLN A 92 0.11 29.01 -2.02
C GLN A 92 1.53 28.53 -1.74
N LYS A 93 1.70 27.24 -1.37
CA LYS A 93 3.03 26.66 -1.11
C LYS A 93 3.80 26.27 -2.38
N GLY A 94 3.11 25.98 -3.48
CA GLY A 94 3.74 25.64 -4.76
C GLY A 94 4.48 26.78 -5.45
N LYS A 95 4.16 28.05 -5.12
CA LYS A 95 4.75 29.24 -5.76
C LYS A 95 6.24 29.47 -5.47
N LYS A 96 6.90 28.64 -4.64
CA LYS A 96 8.30 28.87 -4.21
C LYS A 96 9.38 28.06 -4.94
N ASN A 97 9.05 27.09 -5.82
CA ASN A 97 10.06 26.31 -6.54
C ASN A 97 9.66 26.08 -8.00
N THR A 98 10.23 26.87 -8.91
CA THR A 98 9.94 26.88 -10.36
C THR A 98 10.78 25.93 -11.21
N SER A 99 11.66 25.12 -10.61
CA SER A 99 12.57 24.22 -11.36
C SER A 99 12.16 22.75 -11.26
N ALA A 100 11.00 22.38 -11.81
CA ALA A 100 10.66 20.96 -12.00
C ALA A 100 11.32 20.44 -13.29
N VAL A 101 12.07 19.34 -13.19
CA VAL A 101 12.71 18.66 -14.33
C VAL A 101 11.64 18.10 -15.28
N SER A 102 11.87 18.21 -16.60
CA SER A 102 10.91 17.94 -17.68
C SER A 102 10.10 16.64 -17.53
N GLN A 103 10.74 15.53 -17.14
CA GLN A 103 10.06 14.23 -17.05
C GLN A 103 9.11 14.11 -15.86
N ASN A 104 9.38 14.83 -14.76
CA ASN A 104 8.42 14.93 -13.66
C ASN A 104 7.25 15.82 -14.05
N LYS A 105 7.49 16.87 -14.86
CA LYS A 105 6.42 17.72 -15.39
C LYS A 105 5.42 16.93 -16.23
N ILE A 106 5.88 16.08 -17.15
CA ILE A 106 5.01 15.21 -17.97
C ILE A 106 4.13 14.31 -17.09
N GLY A 107 4.71 13.66 -16.08
CA GLY A 107 3.96 12.81 -15.16
C GLY A 107 2.93 13.60 -14.34
N ILE A 108 3.29 14.80 -13.85
CA ILE A 108 2.38 15.67 -13.11
C ILE A 108 1.21 16.08 -14.00
N ASP A 109 1.48 16.54 -15.22
CA ASP A 109 0.46 17.01 -16.15
C ASP A 109 -0.50 15.86 -16.53
N CYS A 110 0.03 14.66 -16.78
CA CYS A 110 -0.77 13.47 -17.04
C CYS A 110 -1.69 13.10 -15.87
N VAL A 111 -1.12 12.94 -14.66
CA VAL A 111 -1.88 12.57 -13.45
C VAL A 111 -2.93 13.64 -13.15
N LYS A 112 -2.55 14.92 -13.22
CA LYS A 112 -3.44 16.06 -12.94
C LYS A 112 -4.61 16.08 -13.92
N LYS A 113 -4.33 15.99 -15.22
CA LYS A 113 -5.37 15.96 -16.26
C LYS A 113 -6.37 14.82 -16.02
N LYS A 114 -5.89 13.58 -15.90
CA LYS A 114 -6.76 12.41 -15.72
C LYS A 114 -7.56 12.46 -14.41
N PHE A 115 -6.92 12.89 -13.31
CA PHE A 115 -7.58 12.94 -12.02
C PHE A 115 -8.64 14.05 -11.92
N LEU A 116 -8.37 15.25 -12.44
CA LEU A 116 -9.33 16.37 -12.43
C LEU A 116 -10.63 16.04 -13.17
N GLU A 117 -10.53 15.32 -14.29
CA GLU A 117 -11.70 14.84 -15.04
C GLU A 117 -12.54 13.85 -14.23
N ILE A 118 -11.89 12.90 -13.56
CA ILE A 118 -12.58 11.79 -12.88
C ILE A 118 -13.12 12.20 -11.51
N GLN A 119 -12.40 13.01 -10.75
CA GLN A 119 -12.75 13.32 -9.36
C GLN A 119 -14.09 14.06 -9.21
N ASN A 120 -14.55 14.73 -10.27
CA ASN A 120 -15.82 15.46 -10.30
C ASN A 120 -16.98 14.60 -10.84
N SER A 121 -16.69 13.37 -11.30
CA SER A 121 -17.72 12.45 -11.75
C SER A 121 -18.60 11.99 -10.58
N THR A 122 -19.90 11.82 -10.84
CA THR A 122 -20.86 11.36 -9.84
C THR A 122 -20.49 10.00 -9.24
N SER A 123 -19.94 9.08 -10.05
CA SER A 123 -19.53 7.75 -9.58
C SER A 123 -18.37 7.82 -8.59
N TYR A 124 -17.39 8.70 -8.82
CA TYR A 124 -16.27 8.91 -7.92
C TYR A 124 -16.73 9.55 -6.61
N MET A 125 -17.52 10.64 -6.67
CA MET A 125 -18.01 11.33 -5.48
C MET A 125 -18.92 10.45 -4.61
N ASN A 126 -19.78 9.63 -5.23
CA ASN A 126 -20.63 8.68 -4.51
C ASN A 126 -19.85 7.51 -3.88
N HIS A 127 -18.63 7.26 -4.33
CA HIS A 127 -17.78 6.25 -3.68
C HIS A 127 -17.07 6.83 -2.45
N PHE A 128 -16.56 8.05 -2.57
CA PHE A 128 -15.82 8.74 -1.50
C PHE A 128 -16.74 9.68 -0.70
N GLU A 129 -17.69 9.08 0.03
CA GLU A 129 -18.66 9.83 0.87
C GLU A 129 -18.07 10.29 2.22
N PHE A 130 -16.82 9.94 2.54
CA PHE A 130 -16.20 10.35 3.80
C PHE A 130 -15.82 11.83 3.76
N PHE A 131 -16.23 12.56 4.80
CA PHE A 131 -15.92 13.98 4.98
C PHE A 131 -15.13 14.22 6.26
N PRO A 132 -13.91 14.80 6.19
CA PRO A 132 -13.12 15.09 7.38
C PRO A 132 -13.81 16.13 8.28
N THR A 133 -13.87 15.86 9.57
CA THR A 133 -14.30 16.80 10.60
C THR A 133 -13.17 17.74 11.05
N LEU A 134 -13.48 18.78 11.82
CA LEU A 134 -12.44 19.60 12.49
C LEU A 134 -11.51 18.77 13.36
N ASP A 135 -12.04 17.71 13.99
CA ASP A 135 -11.25 16.79 14.80
C ASP A 135 -10.31 15.94 13.95
N ASP A 136 -10.77 15.44 12.79
CA ASP A 136 -9.90 14.70 11.88
C ASP A 136 -8.73 15.56 11.37
N ILE A 137 -8.98 16.87 11.18
CA ILE A 137 -7.95 17.84 10.83
C ILE A 137 -6.98 18.07 11.99
N SER A 138 -7.49 18.33 13.20
CA SER A 138 -6.63 18.61 14.37
C SER A 138 -5.78 17.39 14.78
N LEU A 139 -6.36 16.20 14.68
CA LEU A 139 -5.69 14.92 14.96
C LEU A 139 -4.67 14.54 13.88
N ASN A 140 -4.81 15.05 12.65
CA ASN A 140 -3.84 14.88 11.57
C ASN A 140 -3.35 13.42 11.42
N ASN A 141 -4.29 12.52 11.13
CA ASN A 141 -4.04 11.08 10.95
C ASN A 141 -3.29 10.39 12.12
N ILE A 142 -3.41 10.88 13.36
CA ILE A 142 -2.70 10.31 14.53
C ILE A 142 -2.98 8.82 14.75
N LEU A 143 -4.21 8.35 14.51
CA LEU A 143 -4.56 6.94 14.67
C LEU A 143 -3.75 6.06 13.71
N SER A 144 -3.63 6.48 12.45
CA SER A 144 -2.85 5.78 11.45
C SER A 144 -1.35 5.75 11.77
N ARG A 145 -0.82 6.84 12.35
CA ARG A 145 0.57 6.91 12.86
C ARG A 145 0.79 5.98 14.05
N ARG A 146 -0.12 5.96 15.03
CA ARG A 146 -0.04 5.06 16.19
C ARG A 146 -0.17 3.59 15.80
N ALA A 147 -1.06 3.28 14.85
CA ALA A 147 -1.19 1.94 14.30
C ALA A 147 0.12 1.47 13.64
N LYS A 148 0.82 2.36 12.92
CA LYS A 148 2.16 2.08 12.39
C LYS A 148 3.15 1.74 13.50
N GLU A 149 3.22 2.56 14.55
CA GLU A 149 4.14 2.35 15.68
C GLU A 149 3.87 1.01 16.37
N LEU A 150 2.60 0.70 16.62
CA LEU A 150 2.18 -0.59 17.18
C LEU A 150 2.61 -1.74 16.27
N PHE A 151 2.30 -1.69 14.97
CA PHE A 151 2.68 -2.72 14.01
C PHE A 151 4.20 -2.97 14.01
N LEU A 152 5.00 -1.91 13.96
CA LEU A 152 6.46 -2.02 14.00
C LEU A 152 6.99 -2.60 15.31
N SER A 153 6.29 -2.41 16.43
CA SER A 153 6.66 -3.00 17.72
C SER A 153 6.31 -4.49 17.84
N LEU A 154 5.38 -4.99 17.02
CA LEU A 154 4.89 -6.37 17.06
C LEU A 154 5.68 -7.31 16.16
N ILE A 155 6.21 -6.78 15.05
CA ILE A 155 7.01 -7.56 14.11
C ILE A 155 8.38 -7.85 14.69
N ASP A 156 8.76 -9.11 14.61
CA ASP A 156 10.10 -9.56 14.93
C ASP A 156 11.08 -9.26 13.80
N SER A 157 12.08 -8.44 14.10
CA SER A 157 13.14 -8.11 13.14
C SER A 157 14.10 -9.26 12.88
N ASP A 158 14.19 -10.22 13.79
CA ASP A 158 15.21 -11.27 13.76
C ASP A 158 14.82 -12.40 12.81
N LEU A 159 13.53 -12.54 12.48
CA LEU A 159 13.02 -13.49 11.49
C LEU A 159 13.55 -13.24 10.07
N TYR A 160 14.02 -12.02 9.79
CA TYR A 160 14.55 -11.60 8.49
C TYR A 160 16.05 -11.89 8.32
N LEU A 161 16.69 -12.57 9.29
CA LEU A 161 18.13 -12.83 9.28
C LEU A 161 18.49 -14.23 8.75
N SER A 162 17.54 -15.16 8.68
CA SER A 162 17.77 -16.53 8.21
C SER A 162 17.06 -16.80 6.89
N SER A 163 17.75 -17.45 5.94
CA SER A 163 17.15 -17.86 4.67
C SER A 163 16.20 -19.03 4.86
N PHE A 164 14.98 -18.92 4.33
CA PHE A 164 13.99 -19.99 4.36
C PHE A 164 13.07 -19.91 3.13
N LYS A 165 12.40 -21.01 2.79
CA LYS A 165 11.41 -21.04 1.71
C LYS A 165 10.21 -21.90 2.10
N GLY A 166 9.07 -21.60 1.50
CA GLY A 166 7.85 -22.36 1.70
C GLY A 166 6.86 -22.17 0.56
N SER A 167 5.79 -22.94 0.60
CA SER A 167 4.69 -22.86 -0.35
C SER A 167 3.37 -23.27 0.30
N ASN A 168 2.28 -22.79 -0.28
CA ASN A 168 0.94 -23.31 -0.06
C ASN A 168 0.36 -23.69 -1.41
N GLU A 169 0.29 -24.99 -1.69
CA GLU A 169 -0.22 -25.54 -2.95
C GLU A 169 -1.73 -25.79 -2.93
N SER A 170 -2.40 -25.54 -1.80
CA SER A 170 -3.85 -25.74 -1.70
C SER A 170 -4.65 -24.56 -2.25
N GLU A 171 -5.95 -24.80 -2.50
CA GLU A 171 -6.92 -23.76 -2.89
C GLU A 171 -7.35 -22.86 -1.72
N GLU A 172 -6.94 -23.23 -0.50
CA GLU A 172 -7.28 -22.51 0.71
C GLU A 172 -6.04 -21.83 1.29
N THR A 173 -6.25 -20.75 2.03
CA THR A 173 -5.17 -20.15 2.83
C THR A 173 -4.73 -21.15 3.92
N ARG A 174 -3.49 -21.05 4.38
CA ARG A 174 -2.96 -21.89 5.47
C ARG A 174 -2.26 -21.07 6.53
N LEU A 175 -2.15 -21.63 7.74
CA LEU A 175 -1.33 -21.07 8.81
C LEU A 175 0.05 -21.75 8.83
N PHE A 176 1.09 -20.96 8.93
CA PHE A 176 2.47 -21.42 9.11
C PHE A 176 3.03 -20.87 10.41
N GLN A 177 3.53 -21.74 11.30
CA GLN A 177 4.06 -21.32 12.60
C GLN A 177 5.56 -21.53 12.67
N THR A 178 6.29 -20.51 13.08
CA THR A 178 7.73 -20.59 13.33
C THR A 178 8.18 -19.49 14.28
N ASN A 179 9.18 -19.76 15.12
CA ASN A 179 9.78 -18.81 16.06
C ASN A 179 8.76 -18.08 16.96
N GLY A 180 7.66 -18.74 17.34
CA GLY A 180 6.60 -18.15 18.16
C GLY A 180 5.64 -17.21 17.42
N HIS A 181 5.77 -17.08 16.11
CA HIS A 181 4.87 -16.31 15.25
C HIS A 181 4.00 -17.24 14.40
N THR A 182 2.84 -16.73 13.98
CA THR A 182 1.94 -17.42 13.05
C THR A 182 1.75 -16.54 11.82
N TYR A 183 1.92 -17.12 10.65
CA TYR A 183 1.83 -16.47 9.36
C TYR A 183 0.65 -17.02 8.56
N VAL A 184 -0.07 -16.14 7.90
CA VAL A 184 -1.17 -16.48 6.99
C VAL A 184 -0.62 -16.59 5.58
N ILE A 185 -0.61 -17.79 5.02
CA ILE A 185 -0.02 -18.10 3.72
C ILE A 185 -1.14 -18.27 2.67
N PRO A 186 -1.25 -17.38 1.68
CA PRO A 186 -2.31 -17.41 0.67
C PRO A 186 -2.34 -18.71 -0.14
N PRO A 187 -3.50 -19.08 -0.72
CA PRO A 187 -3.57 -20.25 -1.61
C PRO A 187 -2.66 -20.08 -2.82
N LYS A 188 -2.12 -21.21 -3.30
CA LYS A 188 -1.25 -21.29 -4.48
C LYS A 188 -0.08 -20.31 -4.46
N SER A 189 0.49 -20.02 -3.29
CA SER A 189 1.60 -19.08 -3.15
C SER A 189 2.91 -19.82 -2.87
N ARG A 190 4.02 -19.25 -3.35
CA ARG A 190 5.38 -19.69 -3.03
C ARG A 190 6.13 -18.51 -2.46
N TYR A 191 7.02 -18.75 -1.51
CA TYR A 191 7.82 -17.68 -0.94
C TYR A 191 9.24 -18.11 -0.59
N VAL A 192 10.16 -17.17 -0.74
CA VAL A 192 11.56 -17.30 -0.35
C VAL A 192 11.92 -16.08 0.47
N ASN A 193 12.36 -16.30 1.70
CA ASN A 193 13.08 -15.31 2.48
C ASN A 193 14.57 -15.46 2.17
N GLY A 194 15.16 -14.44 1.57
CA GLY A 194 16.57 -14.43 1.25
C GLY A 194 16.96 -13.26 0.36
N ASN A 195 18.26 -13.20 0.07
CA ASN A 195 18.84 -12.15 -0.73
C ASN A 195 18.51 -12.37 -2.21
N VAL A 196 17.84 -11.39 -2.83
CA VAL A 196 17.40 -11.50 -4.23
C VAL A 196 18.54 -11.68 -5.24
N PHE A 197 19.78 -11.40 -4.86
CA PHE A 197 20.96 -11.69 -5.68
C PHE A 197 21.21 -13.20 -5.86
N ASP A 198 20.68 -14.04 -4.96
CA ASP A 198 20.74 -15.50 -5.04
C ASP A 198 19.63 -16.09 -5.93
N LEU A 199 19.07 -15.28 -6.84
CA LEU A 199 17.94 -15.63 -7.71
C LEU A 199 18.11 -16.99 -8.39
N MET A 200 19.29 -17.24 -8.97
CA MET A 200 19.57 -18.47 -9.69
C MET A 200 19.66 -19.69 -8.78
N SER A 201 20.05 -19.52 -7.53
CA SER A 201 20.09 -20.62 -6.56
C SER A 201 18.69 -21.12 -6.19
N HIS A 202 17.66 -20.28 -6.36
CA HIS A 202 16.30 -20.60 -5.98
C HIS A 202 15.38 -20.95 -7.16
N PHE A 203 15.64 -20.40 -8.34
CA PHE A 203 14.75 -20.49 -9.50
C PHE A 203 15.49 -20.89 -10.78
N ASN A 204 16.58 -21.66 -10.64
CA ASN A 204 17.28 -22.19 -11.81
C ASN A 204 16.29 -22.90 -12.73
N ASP A 205 16.35 -22.62 -14.03
CA ASP A 205 15.49 -23.19 -15.07
C ASP A 205 13.99 -22.81 -14.99
N GLU A 206 13.56 -22.09 -13.95
CA GLU A 206 12.21 -21.54 -13.87
C GLU A 206 12.11 -20.20 -14.62
N LYS A 207 11.04 -20.06 -15.42
CA LYS A 207 10.72 -18.85 -16.15
C LYS A 207 9.38 -18.29 -15.71
N PHE A 208 9.28 -16.97 -15.67
CA PHE A 208 8.10 -16.23 -15.22
C PHE A 208 7.54 -15.35 -16.34
N ASP A 209 6.23 -15.41 -16.54
CA ASP A 209 5.50 -14.58 -17.50
C ASP A 209 5.41 -13.11 -17.05
N LEU A 210 5.40 -12.90 -15.73
CA LEU A 210 5.37 -11.57 -15.13
C LEU A 210 6.35 -11.48 -13.95
N VAL A 211 7.18 -10.44 -13.93
CA VAL A 211 8.03 -10.12 -12.77
C VAL A 211 7.75 -8.70 -12.28
N LEU A 212 7.43 -8.56 -11.00
CA LEU A 212 7.29 -7.27 -10.31
C LEU A 212 8.51 -7.01 -9.43
N LEU A 213 9.09 -5.83 -9.52
CA LEU A 213 10.20 -5.42 -8.66
C LEU A 213 9.81 -4.14 -7.89
N ASP A 214 10.03 -4.15 -6.58
CA ASP A 214 10.02 -2.95 -5.72
C ASP A 214 11.36 -2.75 -5.02
N PRO A 215 12.45 -2.42 -5.76
CA PRO A 215 13.76 -2.33 -5.16
C PRO A 215 13.82 -1.20 -4.11
N PRO A 216 14.61 -1.38 -3.05
CA PRO A 216 14.74 -0.40 -1.99
C PRO A 216 15.62 0.79 -2.43
N TRP A 217 15.19 1.58 -3.41
CA TRP A 217 16.00 2.64 -4.01
C TRP A 217 16.59 3.63 -2.99
N ILE A 218 17.82 4.09 -3.25
CA ILE A 218 18.46 5.15 -2.44
C ILE A 218 17.56 6.37 -2.35
N ASN A 219 17.21 6.72 -1.11
CA ASN A 219 16.44 7.90 -0.79
C ASN A 219 17.20 8.80 0.19
N LYS A 220 17.57 10.01 -0.27
CA LYS A 220 18.33 10.99 0.54
C LYS A 220 17.62 11.34 1.85
N HIS A 221 16.30 11.35 1.88
CA HIS A 221 15.52 11.68 3.08
C HIS A 221 15.52 10.53 4.10
N VAL A 222 15.37 9.29 3.64
CA VAL A 222 15.48 8.08 4.48
C VAL A 222 16.89 7.99 5.07
N ARG A 223 17.94 8.22 4.27
CA ARG A 223 19.33 8.25 4.73
C ARG A 223 19.57 9.24 5.86
N ARG A 224 19.03 10.46 5.75
CA ARG A 224 19.14 11.49 6.80
C ARG A 224 18.40 11.08 8.07
N ARG A 225 17.20 10.50 7.95
CA ARG A 225 16.45 10.03 9.13
C ARG A 225 17.14 8.87 9.83
N LYS A 226 17.74 7.92 9.10
CA LYS A 226 18.55 6.83 9.68
C LYS A 226 19.68 7.38 10.56
N LYS A 227 20.36 8.44 10.11
CA LYS A 227 21.42 9.11 10.89
C LYS A 227 20.90 9.79 12.17
N LEU A 228 19.65 10.24 12.19
CA LEU A 228 19.06 11.00 13.30
C LEU A 228 18.28 10.14 14.32
N LYS A 229 17.61 9.06 13.89
CA LYS A 229 16.67 8.28 14.71
C LYS A 229 17.04 6.78 14.85
N GLY A 230 18.22 6.37 14.38
CA GLY A 230 18.67 4.97 14.47
C GLY A 230 17.90 4.00 13.54
N LYS A 231 17.87 2.72 13.91
CA LYS A 231 17.39 1.58 13.09
C LYS A 231 15.87 1.48 12.89
N ILE A 232 15.06 2.21 13.67
CA ILE A 232 13.60 1.95 13.88
C ILE A 232 12.75 2.05 12.58
N ASP A 233 13.30 2.52 11.46
CA ASP A 233 12.58 2.59 10.18
C ASP A 233 13.52 2.48 8.96
N SER A 234 14.65 1.76 9.10
CA SER A 234 15.70 1.71 8.06
C SER A 234 15.86 0.34 7.42
N TYR A 235 15.52 0.23 6.14
CA TYR A 235 15.91 -0.88 5.28
C TYR A 235 17.25 -0.59 4.58
N SER A 236 17.97 -1.62 4.13
CA SER A 236 19.17 -1.43 3.29
C SER A 236 18.73 -0.87 1.94
N MET A 237 19.23 0.31 1.58
CA MET A 237 18.90 0.94 0.31
C MET A 237 19.89 0.51 -0.77
N MET A 238 19.44 0.45 -2.02
CA MET A 238 20.23 0.02 -3.17
C MET A 238 20.33 1.09 -4.24
N SER A 239 21.51 1.20 -4.86
CA SER A 239 21.70 1.94 -6.10
C SER A 239 21.16 1.16 -7.30
N VAL A 240 21.02 1.84 -8.45
CA VAL A 240 20.57 1.18 -9.69
C VAL A 240 21.62 0.17 -10.16
N GLU A 241 22.90 0.47 -9.99
CA GLU A 241 24.03 -0.42 -10.31
C GLU A 241 24.07 -1.66 -9.43
N GLU A 242 23.61 -1.58 -8.18
CA GLU A 242 23.47 -2.76 -7.33
C GLU A 242 22.33 -3.65 -7.82
N VAL A 243 21.16 -3.07 -8.10
CA VAL A 243 20.00 -3.81 -8.62
C VAL A 243 20.31 -4.49 -9.96
N LEU A 244 21.16 -3.89 -10.79
CA LEU A 244 21.66 -4.46 -12.04
C LEU A 244 22.31 -5.84 -11.91
N LYS A 245 22.87 -6.15 -10.74
CA LYS A 245 23.56 -7.43 -10.51
C LYS A 245 22.60 -8.60 -10.40
N ILE A 246 21.29 -8.34 -10.25
CA ILE A 246 20.28 -9.40 -10.30
C ILE A 246 20.28 -9.98 -11.72
N PRO A 247 20.46 -11.29 -11.88
CA PRO A 247 20.39 -11.94 -13.18
C PRO A 247 18.92 -12.06 -13.62
N LEU A 248 18.23 -10.93 -13.84
CA LEU A 248 16.79 -10.95 -14.09
C LEU A 248 16.46 -11.65 -15.42
N ALA A 249 17.25 -11.40 -16.47
CA ALA A 249 17.01 -11.97 -17.80
C ALA A 249 16.95 -13.51 -17.82
N SER A 250 17.68 -14.19 -16.93
CA SER A 250 17.70 -15.66 -16.89
C SER A 250 16.40 -16.27 -16.35
N VAL A 251 15.53 -15.51 -15.70
CA VAL A 251 14.20 -15.99 -15.24
C VAL A 251 13.04 -15.48 -16.10
N LEU A 252 13.32 -14.78 -17.20
CA LEU A 252 12.30 -14.29 -18.13
C LEU A 252 12.06 -15.28 -19.28
N THR A 253 10.81 -15.41 -19.68
CA THR A 253 10.36 -15.94 -20.98
C THR A 253 10.59 -14.90 -22.09
N ASP A 254 10.40 -15.30 -23.35
CA ASP A 254 10.51 -14.38 -24.50
C ASP A 254 9.42 -13.32 -24.55
N ASP A 255 8.30 -13.56 -23.86
CA ASP A 255 7.15 -12.66 -23.78
C ASP A 255 6.92 -12.15 -22.36
N SER A 256 7.94 -12.13 -21.49
CA SER A 256 7.73 -11.67 -20.12
C SER A 256 7.41 -10.17 -20.05
N LEU A 257 6.46 -9.83 -19.17
CA LEU A 257 6.25 -8.46 -18.71
C LEU A 257 7.04 -8.25 -17.42
N VAL A 258 7.71 -7.10 -17.31
CA VAL A 258 8.43 -6.73 -16.10
C VAL A 258 7.97 -5.36 -15.64
N LEU A 259 7.54 -5.29 -14.38
CA LEU A 259 7.05 -4.08 -13.75
C LEU A 259 8.04 -3.57 -12.70
N PHE A 260 8.36 -2.28 -12.75
CA PHE A 260 9.26 -1.64 -11.78
C PHE A 260 8.56 -0.53 -11.01
N TRP A 261 8.42 -0.68 -9.71
CA TRP A 261 8.12 0.45 -8.85
C TRP A 261 9.33 1.38 -8.80
N VAL A 262 9.10 2.66 -9.12
CA VAL A 262 10.14 3.69 -9.07
C VAL A 262 9.65 4.95 -8.39
N THR A 263 10.58 5.59 -7.68
CA THR A 263 10.33 6.91 -7.09
C THR A 263 10.27 8.00 -8.17
N ASN A 264 9.81 9.20 -7.81
CA ASN A 264 9.87 10.37 -8.70
C ASN A 264 11.28 10.98 -8.84
N SER A 265 12.33 10.25 -8.48
CA SER A 265 13.72 10.65 -8.69
C SER A 265 14.09 10.52 -10.16
N THR A 266 14.42 11.64 -10.81
CA THR A 266 14.80 11.64 -12.23
C THR A 266 16.06 10.80 -12.48
N SER A 267 17.09 10.89 -11.63
CA SER A 267 18.31 10.11 -11.82
C SER A 267 18.04 8.60 -11.74
N ILE A 268 17.27 8.14 -10.75
CA ILE A 268 16.91 6.71 -10.68
C ILE A 268 16.14 6.28 -11.92
N MET A 269 15.25 7.14 -12.45
CA MET A 269 14.50 6.85 -13.66
C MET A 269 15.40 6.78 -14.89
N GLU A 270 16.28 7.74 -15.11
CA GLU A 270 17.23 7.75 -16.23
C GLU A 270 18.19 6.55 -16.17
N ASP A 271 18.73 6.27 -15.00
CA ASP A 271 19.62 5.12 -14.76
C ASP A 271 18.88 3.81 -15.05
N LEU A 272 17.66 3.64 -14.54
CA LEU A 272 16.85 2.45 -14.80
C LEU A 272 16.49 2.29 -16.28
N LEU A 273 16.16 3.37 -16.99
CA LEU A 273 15.85 3.28 -18.42
C LEU A 273 17.07 2.87 -19.25
N ARG A 274 18.27 3.31 -18.86
CA ARG A 274 19.52 2.79 -19.46
C ARG A 274 19.72 1.31 -19.15
N MET A 275 19.35 0.91 -17.94
CA MET A 275 19.43 -0.44 -17.40
C MET A 275 18.60 -1.46 -18.16
N LEU A 276 17.40 -1.11 -18.62
CA LEU A 276 16.47 -2.06 -19.26
C LEU A 276 17.14 -2.87 -20.38
N LYS A 277 18.06 -2.25 -21.12
CA LYS A 277 18.79 -2.90 -22.21
C LYS A 277 19.65 -4.08 -21.76
N THR A 278 20.21 -4.06 -20.54
CA THR A 278 21.06 -5.17 -20.05
C THR A 278 20.24 -6.43 -19.76
N TRP A 279 18.96 -6.27 -19.47
CA TRP A 279 18.02 -7.38 -19.34
C TRP A 279 17.21 -7.66 -20.61
N ASP A 280 17.60 -7.03 -21.73
CA ASP A 280 16.91 -7.11 -23.02
C ASP A 280 15.41 -6.77 -22.90
N LEU A 281 15.16 -5.71 -22.13
CA LEU A 281 13.84 -5.11 -21.93
C LEU A 281 13.75 -3.76 -22.65
N GLU A 282 12.53 -3.37 -22.98
CA GLU A 282 12.15 -2.05 -23.44
C GLU A 282 10.99 -1.49 -22.63
N LEU A 283 10.94 -0.16 -22.48
CA LEU A 283 9.84 0.51 -21.80
C LEU A 283 8.62 0.55 -22.73
N VAL A 284 7.49 0.04 -22.25
CA VAL A 284 6.20 0.16 -22.94
C VAL A 284 5.49 1.44 -22.54
N THR A 285 5.30 1.63 -21.23
CA THR A 285 4.60 2.80 -20.68
C THR A 285 4.95 2.98 -19.21
N THR A 286 4.63 4.16 -18.66
CA THR A 286 4.62 4.41 -17.23
C THR A 286 3.18 4.43 -16.72
N TRP A 287 2.89 3.74 -15.63
CA TRP A 287 1.64 3.85 -14.88
C TRP A 287 1.86 4.67 -13.62
N TYR A 288 0.78 5.23 -13.07
CA TYR A 288 0.83 6.11 -11.92
C TYR A 288 -0.09 5.62 -10.82
N TRP A 289 0.47 5.36 -9.65
CA TRP A 289 -0.28 5.10 -8.43
C TRP A 289 -0.48 6.39 -7.66
N LEU A 290 -1.66 7.00 -7.75
CA LEU A 290 -2.06 8.16 -6.96
C LEU A 290 -2.51 7.75 -5.55
N LYS A 291 -1.95 8.42 -4.55
CA LYS A 291 -2.33 8.23 -3.15
C LYS A 291 -3.42 9.23 -2.80
N VAL A 292 -4.57 8.70 -2.41
CA VAL A 292 -5.74 9.49 -2.01
C VAL A 292 -6.06 9.26 -0.54
N THR A 293 -6.78 10.20 0.08
CA THR A 293 -7.36 10.02 1.42
C THR A 293 -8.66 9.20 1.32
N LYS A 294 -9.26 8.87 2.45
CA LYS A 294 -10.62 8.32 2.52
C LYS A 294 -11.69 9.21 1.90
N ALA A 295 -11.42 10.51 1.76
CA ALA A 295 -12.30 11.46 1.07
C ALA A 295 -12.03 11.52 -0.45
N GLY A 296 -11.16 10.65 -0.99
CA GLY A 296 -10.82 10.64 -2.43
C GLY A 296 -9.88 11.78 -2.86
N ASN A 297 -9.46 12.65 -1.94
CA ASN A 297 -8.56 13.76 -2.27
C ASN A 297 -7.10 13.31 -2.27
N PRO A 298 -6.23 13.85 -3.13
CA PRO A 298 -4.79 13.56 -3.07
C PRO A 298 -4.22 13.82 -1.66
N VAL A 299 -3.35 12.92 -1.18
CA VAL A 299 -2.76 13.07 0.17
C VAL A 299 -1.82 14.27 0.28
N ILE A 300 -1.37 14.84 -0.83
CA ILE A 300 -0.70 16.14 -0.94
C ILE A 300 -1.09 16.76 -2.28
N GLY A 301 -0.91 18.07 -2.45
CA GLY A 301 -1.19 18.77 -3.73
C GLY A 301 -0.45 18.13 -4.92
N LEU A 302 -1.12 18.11 -6.08
CA LEU A 302 -0.64 17.44 -7.31
C LEU A 302 0.59 18.14 -7.93
N ASP A 303 0.65 19.46 -7.84
CA ASP A 303 1.63 20.33 -8.50
C ASP A 303 2.35 21.26 -7.53
N THR A 304 1.95 21.27 -6.25
CA THR A 304 2.29 22.37 -5.34
C THR A 304 2.81 21.90 -3.98
N SER A 305 3.72 20.93 -4.00
CA SER A 305 4.35 20.45 -2.78
C SER A 305 5.57 21.30 -2.39
N PRO A 306 5.63 21.84 -1.16
CA PRO A 306 6.74 22.70 -0.72
C PRO A 306 8.12 22.03 -0.78
N ASN A 307 8.18 20.69 -0.84
CA ASN A 307 9.41 19.92 -0.86
C ASN A 307 9.58 19.10 -2.15
N GLY A 308 8.81 19.39 -3.20
CA GLY A 308 8.82 18.63 -4.46
C GLY A 308 8.33 17.19 -4.33
N LYS A 309 7.60 16.85 -3.26
CA LYS A 309 6.97 15.53 -3.11
C LYS A 309 5.73 15.47 -3.98
N LEU A 310 5.47 14.32 -4.59
CA LEU A 310 4.28 14.11 -5.41
C LEU A 310 3.37 13.08 -4.75
N PRO A 311 2.04 13.21 -4.87
CA PRO A 311 1.09 12.29 -4.26
C PRO A 311 1.01 10.96 -5.01
N TYR A 312 1.84 10.73 -6.03
CA TYR A 312 1.86 9.49 -6.78
C TYR A 312 3.25 8.86 -6.83
N GLU A 313 3.29 7.56 -7.09
CA GLU A 313 4.51 6.82 -7.47
C GLU A 313 4.36 6.27 -8.88
N LYS A 314 5.49 6.00 -9.54
CA LYS A 314 5.51 5.48 -10.92
C LYS A 314 5.68 3.96 -10.88
N LEU A 315 4.99 3.28 -11.77
CA LEU A 315 5.13 1.86 -12.04
C LEU A 315 5.45 1.70 -13.53
N LEU A 316 6.70 1.40 -13.85
CA LEU A 316 7.11 1.23 -15.25
C LEU A 316 6.67 -0.15 -15.74
N LEU A 317 5.95 -0.19 -16.85
CA LEU A 317 5.65 -1.43 -17.56
C LEU A 317 6.66 -1.60 -18.69
N THR A 318 7.38 -2.71 -18.64
CA THR A 318 8.40 -3.07 -19.62
C THR A 318 8.13 -4.46 -20.17
N GLN A 319 8.67 -4.75 -21.33
CA GLN A 319 8.55 -6.05 -21.99
C GLN A 319 9.88 -6.44 -22.63
N ARG A 320 10.02 -7.71 -23.00
CA ARG A 320 11.13 -8.18 -23.84
C ARG A 320 11.09 -7.48 -25.19
N ARG A 321 12.24 -7.04 -25.72
CA ARG A 321 12.31 -6.20 -26.94
C ARG A 321 11.63 -6.81 -28.17
N ASN A 322 11.63 -8.15 -28.28
CA ASN A 322 10.99 -8.87 -29.38
C ASN A 322 9.68 -9.56 -28.95
N SER A 323 9.06 -9.09 -27.87
CA SER A 323 7.80 -9.67 -27.41
C SER A 323 6.71 -9.51 -28.46
N LYS A 324 5.89 -10.55 -28.62
CA LYS A 324 4.71 -10.56 -29.47
C LYS A 324 3.49 -9.96 -28.77
N ARG A 325 3.60 -9.59 -27.50
CA ARG A 325 2.49 -9.01 -26.75
C ARG A 325 2.16 -7.62 -27.29
N ASN A 326 0.87 -7.38 -27.51
CA ASN A 326 0.36 -6.08 -27.86
C ASN A 326 -0.38 -5.50 -26.65
N ILE A 327 0.15 -4.41 -26.10
CA ILE A 327 -0.46 -3.69 -24.98
C ILE A 327 -1.33 -2.58 -25.55
N SER A 328 -2.63 -2.60 -25.18
CA SER A 328 -3.61 -1.62 -25.67
C SER A 328 -3.13 -0.18 -25.47
N SER A 329 -3.39 0.68 -26.46
CA SER A 329 -3.12 2.11 -26.38
C SER A 329 -3.79 2.79 -25.19
N ASP A 330 -4.94 2.27 -24.75
CA ASP A 330 -5.72 2.84 -23.65
C ASP A 330 -5.01 2.67 -22.31
N LEU A 331 -4.13 1.67 -22.20
CA LEU A 331 -3.32 1.39 -21.02
C LEU A 331 -2.07 2.27 -20.94
N LYS A 332 -1.82 3.12 -21.95
CA LYS A 332 -0.75 4.12 -21.88
C LYS A 332 -1.08 5.12 -20.76
N GLU A 333 -0.08 5.37 -19.93
CA GLU A 333 -0.19 6.30 -18.81
C GLU A 333 -1.32 5.97 -17.82
N LEU A 334 -1.63 4.68 -17.63
CA LEU A 334 -2.69 4.24 -16.73
C LEU A 334 -2.59 4.92 -15.35
N LEU A 335 -3.70 5.49 -14.90
CA LEU A 335 -3.82 6.06 -13.56
C LEU A 335 -4.66 5.13 -12.69
N PHE A 336 -4.14 4.78 -11.52
CA PHE A 336 -4.88 4.08 -10.49
C PHE A 336 -4.62 4.74 -9.13
N CYS A 337 -5.53 4.59 -8.18
CA CYS A 337 -5.38 5.16 -6.85
C CYS A 337 -5.74 4.18 -5.74
N SER A 338 -5.22 4.47 -4.55
CA SER A 338 -5.65 3.81 -3.32
C SER A 338 -5.35 4.69 -2.12
N THR A 339 -6.00 4.38 -1.00
CA THR A 339 -5.60 4.95 0.28
C THR A 339 -4.29 4.28 0.73
N PRO A 340 -3.19 5.03 0.93
CA PRO A 340 -1.91 4.42 1.25
C PRO A 340 -1.93 3.82 2.65
N CYS A 341 -1.22 2.70 2.81
CA CYS A 341 -0.91 2.17 4.13
C CYS A 341 0.07 3.11 4.86
N SER A 342 -0.08 3.26 6.17
CA SER A 342 0.84 4.05 7.00
C SER A 342 2.20 3.37 7.16
N ILE A 343 2.27 2.04 6.96
CA ILE A 343 3.55 1.34 6.89
C ILE A 343 4.28 1.76 5.61
N HIS A 344 5.52 2.22 5.78
CA HIS A 344 6.29 2.72 4.67
C HIS A 344 6.54 1.66 3.59
N SER A 345 6.58 2.14 2.35
CA SER A 345 6.82 1.36 1.13
C SER A 345 5.79 0.26 0.87
N HIS A 346 4.63 0.24 1.54
CA HIS A 346 3.60 -0.77 1.31
C HIS A 346 2.75 -0.36 0.09
N LYS A 347 3.01 -1.01 -1.03
CA LYS A 347 2.33 -0.80 -2.32
C LYS A 347 0.93 -1.43 -2.31
N PRO A 348 -0.01 -0.95 -3.15
CA PRO A 348 -1.30 -1.59 -3.28
C PRO A 348 -1.13 -2.96 -3.97
N PRO A 349 -1.96 -3.96 -3.63
CA PRO A 349 -1.93 -5.26 -4.28
C PRO A 349 -2.38 -5.12 -5.74
N LEU A 350 -1.51 -5.51 -6.67
CA LEU A 350 -1.73 -5.26 -8.10
C LEU A 350 -2.46 -6.38 -8.84
N LYS A 351 -2.67 -7.55 -8.22
CA LYS A 351 -3.21 -8.75 -8.89
C LYS A 351 -4.49 -8.45 -9.69
N GLU A 352 -5.49 -7.87 -9.05
CA GLU A 352 -6.77 -7.52 -9.70
C GLU A 352 -6.61 -6.44 -10.79
N LEU A 353 -5.71 -5.48 -10.59
CA LEU A 353 -5.42 -4.45 -11.60
C LEU A 353 -4.81 -5.09 -12.85
N LEU A 354 -3.83 -5.97 -12.67
CA LEU A 354 -3.14 -6.68 -13.76
C LEU A 354 -4.09 -7.61 -14.50
N PHE A 355 -5.00 -8.29 -13.80
CA PHE A 355 -6.06 -9.09 -14.43
C PHE A 355 -6.95 -8.21 -15.33
N HIS A 356 -7.48 -7.09 -14.82
CA HIS A 356 -8.39 -6.24 -15.58
C HIS A 356 -7.74 -5.38 -16.68
N THR A 357 -6.42 -5.26 -16.68
CA THR A 357 -5.70 -4.40 -17.65
C THR A 357 -4.88 -5.21 -18.64
N LEU A 358 -4.11 -6.19 -18.17
CA LEU A 358 -3.19 -6.97 -18.98
C LEU A 358 -3.66 -8.42 -19.18
N ASN A 359 -4.84 -8.78 -18.67
CA ASN A 359 -5.39 -10.15 -18.69
C ASN A 359 -4.42 -11.17 -18.05
N VAL A 360 -3.71 -10.75 -17.00
CA VAL A 360 -2.87 -11.64 -16.20
C VAL A 360 -3.79 -12.45 -15.29
N ASP A 361 -3.97 -13.72 -15.62
CA ASP A 361 -4.78 -14.66 -14.87
C ASP A 361 -3.92 -15.65 -14.06
N ASP A 362 -4.57 -16.60 -13.39
CA ASP A 362 -3.91 -17.57 -12.52
C ASP A 362 -3.08 -18.63 -13.28
N THR A 363 -3.09 -18.63 -14.62
CA THR A 363 -2.20 -19.49 -15.43
C THR A 363 -0.79 -18.91 -15.58
N TRP A 364 -0.63 -17.62 -15.32
CA TRP A 364 0.66 -16.93 -15.45
C TRP A 364 1.58 -17.23 -14.27
N ARG A 365 2.84 -17.55 -14.56
CA ARG A 365 3.88 -17.64 -13.54
C ARG A 365 4.33 -16.24 -13.16
N CYS A 366 3.91 -15.78 -11.98
CA CYS A 366 4.23 -14.45 -11.47
C CYS A 366 5.32 -14.50 -10.38
N LEU A 367 6.30 -13.61 -10.46
CA LEU A 367 7.36 -13.43 -9.46
C LEU A 367 7.36 -11.99 -8.92
N GLU A 368 7.37 -11.82 -7.61
CA GLU A 368 7.62 -10.53 -6.96
C GLU A 368 8.99 -10.55 -6.28
N LEU A 369 9.91 -9.70 -6.74
CA LEU A 369 11.22 -9.48 -6.12
C LEU A 369 11.17 -8.31 -5.15
N PHE A 370 11.96 -8.43 -4.06
CA PHE A 370 11.91 -7.54 -2.90
C PHE A 370 10.55 -7.58 -2.19
N ALA A 371 9.83 -8.70 -2.34
CA ALA A 371 8.50 -8.88 -1.79
C ALA A 371 8.52 -8.76 -0.26
N ARG A 372 7.44 -8.19 0.27
CA ARG A 372 7.16 -8.11 1.72
C ARG A 372 5.80 -8.67 2.11
N SER A 373 4.99 -8.97 1.09
CA SER A 373 3.67 -9.56 1.21
C SER A 373 3.57 -10.71 0.22
N LEU A 374 2.69 -11.67 0.52
CA LEU A 374 2.35 -12.76 -0.37
C LEU A 374 1.05 -12.45 -1.12
N ASN A 375 1.00 -12.87 -2.38
CA ASN A 375 -0.20 -12.86 -3.21
C ASN A 375 -0.53 -14.30 -3.64
N SER A 376 -1.82 -14.62 -3.80
CA SER A 376 -2.24 -15.92 -4.32
C SER A 376 -1.82 -16.10 -5.78
N ASN A 377 -1.38 -17.31 -6.15
CA ASN A 377 -0.84 -17.65 -7.47
C ASN A 377 0.50 -16.96 -7.82
N TRP A 378 1.22 -16.43 -6.82
CA TRP A 378 2.48 -15.72 -7.03
C TRP A 378 3.61 -16.39 -6.24
N THR A 379 4.82 -16.28 -6.81
CA THR A 379 6.07 -16.52 -6.09
C THR A 379 6.58 -15.19 -5.56
N SER A 380 6.85 -15.09 -4.26
CA SER A 380 7.37 -13.89 -3.60
C SER A 380 8.79 -14.13 -3.10
N PHE A 381 9.73 -13.22 -3.37
CA PHE A 381 11.13 -13.36 -2.94
C PHE A 381 11.68 -12.06 -2.36
N GLY A 382 12.13 -12.10 -1.11
CA GLY A 382 12.85 -10.99 -0.49
C GLY A 382 13.15 -11.23 0.98
N ASN A 383 14.03 -10.40 1.56
CA ASN A 383 14.45 -10.54 2.96
C ASN A 383 13.29 -10.35 3.96
N GLU A 384 12.20 -9.67 3.57
CA GLU A 384 11.05 -9.38 4.43
C GLU A 384 9.76 -10.08 3.96
N VAL A 385 9.87 -11.21 3.24
CA VAL A 385 8.77 -11.79 2.43
C VAL A 385 7.46 -12.09 3.19
N LEU A 386 7.53 -12.36 4.49
CA LEU A 386 6.37 -12.66 5.35
C LEU A 386 5.90 -11.49 6.23
N LYS A 387 6.44 -10.27 6.04
CA LYS A 387 6.22 -9.13 6.93
C LYS A 387 4.76 -8.73 7.11
N PHE A 388 3.95 -8.88 6.06
CA PHE A 388 2.52 -8.58 6.10
C PHE A 388 1.65 -9.84 6.20
N GLN A 389 2.24 -10.98 6.55
CA GLN A 389 1.54 -12.26 6.72
C GLN A 389 1.40 -12.63 8.20
N ASP A 390 2.15 -11.96 9.09
CA ASP A 390 2.06 -12.21 10.53
C ASP A 390 0.66 -11.86 11.07
N ILE A 391 0.06 -12.78 11.83
CA ILE A 391 -1.25 -12.57 12.46
C ILE A 391 -1.29 -11.37 13.42
N SER A 392 -0.14 -10.85 13.86
CA SER A 392 -0.04 -9.66 14.71
C SER A 392 -0.54 -8.40 13.98
N ILE A 393 -0.69 -8.44 12.65
CA ILE A 393 -1.40 -7.40 11.87
C ILE A 393 -2.92 -7.44 12.07
N LEU A 394 -3.46 -8.48 12.71
CA LEU A 394 -4.87 -8.59 12.99
C LEU A 394 -5.23 -7.87 14.30
N GLU A 395 -6.28 -7.07 14.23
CA GLU A 395 -7.03 -6.60 15.38
C GLU A 395 -8.16 -7.57 15.70
N TYR A 396 -8.43 -7.68 16.99
CA TYR A 396 -9.47 -8.56 17.53
C TYR A 396 -10.71 -7.75 17.86
N LEU A 397 -11.83 -8.07 17.22
CA LEU A 397 -13.09 -7.39 17.45
C LEU A 397 -14.12 -8.38 17.99
N TYR A 398 -14.68 -8.06 19.16
CA TYR A 398 -15.73 -8.84 19.80
C TYR A 398 -17.08 -8.55 19.13
N ARG A 399 -17.87 -9.57 18.77
CA ARG A 399 -19.26 -9.37 18.33
C ARG A 399 -20.14 -9.13 19.56
N PHE A 400 -20.50 -7.88 19.81
CA PHE A 400 -21.49 -7.54 20.84
C PHE A 400 -22.92 -7.71 20.32
N GLU A 401 -23.37 -8.93 20.04
CA GLU A 401 -24.78 -9.17 19.66
C GLU A 401 -25.74 -9.29 20.86
N GLN A 402 -25.26 -9.24 22.10
CA GLN A 402 -26.10 -9.48 23.29
C GLN A 402 -26.22 -8.32 24.30
N ILE A 403 -25.59 -7.16 24.09
CA ILE A 403 -25.77 -6.03 25.02
C ILE A 403 -26.80 -5.05 24.46
N LYS A 404 -28.07 -5.20 24.87
CA LYS A 404 -29.17 -4.24 24.62
C LYS A 404 -28.98 -2.88 25.31
N ASN A 405 -27.89 -2.66 26.06
CA ASN A 405 -27.67 -1.44 26.83
C ASN A 405 -26.77 -0.44 26.08
N LEU A 406 -27.38 0.66 25.61
CA LEU A 406 -26.67 1.83 25.05
C LEU A 406 -25.53 2.33 25.95
N PHE A 407 -25.62 2.12 27.27
CA PHE A 407 -24.61 2.54 28.25
C PHE A 407 -23.25 1.84 28.06
N ALA A 408 -23.21 0.57 27.64
CA ALA A 408 -21.94 -0.15 27.44
C ALA A 408 -21.22 0.30 26.16
N ILE A 409 -22.00 0.60 25.10
CA ILE A 409 -21.49 1.18 23.86
C ILE A 409 -20.95 2.59 24.14
N PHE A 410 -21.67 3.40 24.93
CA PHE A 410 -21.23 4.73 25.33
C PHE A 410 -19.98 4.70 26.22
N LEU A 411 -19.83 3.69 27.08
CA LEU A 411 -18.64 3.52 27.91
C LEU A 411 -17.43 3.08 27.09
N ILE A 412 -17.57 2.16 26.12
CA ILE A 412 -16.47 1.75 25.24
C ILE A 412 -16.07 2.90 24.31
N TYR A 413 -17.05 3.64 23.75
CA TYR A 413 -16.79 4.82 22.94
C TYR A 413 -16.15 5.94 23.78
N SER A 414 -16.57 6.13 25.03
CA SER A 414 -15.96 7.08 25.96
C SER A 414 -14.58 6.66 26.43
N ILE A 415 -14.32 5.36 26.62
CA ILE A 415 -12.97 4.82 26.89
C ILE A 415 -12.09 5.02 25.66
N TYR A 416 -12.61 4.78 24.45
CA TYR A 416 -11.90 5.03 23.18
C TYR A 416 -11.58 6.52 22.98
N LYS A 417 -12.48 7.42 23.42
CA LYS A 417 -12.29 8.87 23.39
C LYS A 417 -11.39 9.37 24.53
N SER A 418 -11.39 8.71 25.69
CA SER A 418 -10.59 9.08 26.87
C SER A 418 -9.17 8.49 26.87
N THR A 419 -8.93 7.39 26.13
CA THR A 419 -7.59 6.76 25.96
C THR A 419 -6.77 7.36 24.82
N ILE A 420 -7.00 8.63 24.51
CA ILE A 420 -6.10 9.42 23.65
C ILE A 420 -4.70 9.59 24.30
N TRP A 421 -4.47 9.15 25.55
CA TRP A 421 -3.27 9.49 26.33
C TRP A 421 -2.40 8.38 26.98
N ASN A 422 -2.70 7.08 26.94
CA ASN A 422 -1.88 6.10 27.69
C ASN A 422 -1.27 4.96 26.86
N GLU A 423 0.06 4.86 26.89
CA GLU A 423 0.91 3.78 26.35
C GLU A 423 0.53 2.38 26.85
N SER A 424 -0.15 2.29 27.99
CA SER A 424 -0.53 1.03 28.65
C SER A 424 -1.58 0.19 27.89
N PHE A 425 -2.37 0.79 26.99
CA PHE A 425 -3.43 0.06 26.27
C PHE A 425 -2.88 -0.81 25.13
N ALA A 426 -1.79 -0.38 24.48
CA ALA A 426 -1.13 -1.12 23.41
C ALA A 426 -0.55 -2.46 23.89
N LEU A 427 0.02 -2.47 25.11
CA LEU A 427 0.62 -3.66 25.71
C LEU A 427 -0.43 -4.68 26.17
N ILE A 428 -1.57 -4.22 26.69
CA ILE A 428 -2.68 -5.11 27.10
C ILE A 428 -3.35 -5.74 25.87
N TYR A 429 -3.44 -5.01 24.75
CA TYR A 429 -4.05 -5.51 23.52
C TYR A 429 -3.21 -6.62 22.87
N SER A 430 -1.88 -6.45 22.78
CA SER A 430 -0.97 -7.41 22.12
C SER A 430 -0.80 -8.74 22.87
N VAL A 431 -0.72 -8.70 24.19
CA VAL A 431 -0.56 -9.92 25.02
C VAL A 431 -1.86 -10.73 25.05
N ARG A 432 -3.02 -10.07 25.11
CA ARG A 432 -4.32 -10.76 25.08
C ARG A 432 -4.63 -11.34 23.71
N THR A 433 -4.35 -10.64 22.60
CA THR A 433 -4.58 -11.20 21.26
C THR A 433 -3.71 -12.42 21.01
N ARG A 434 -2.39 -12.38 21.28
CA ARG A 434 -1.51 -13.57 21.16
C ARG A 434 -1.96 -14.73 22.06
N SER A 435 -2.32 -14.44 23.32
CA SER A 435 -2.75 -15.49 24.27
C SER A 435 -4.11 -16.11 23.90
N ILE A 436 -5.09 -15.30 23.50
CA ILE A 436 -6.42 -15.77 23.06
C ILE A 436 -6.31 -16.54 21.74
N PHE A 437 -5.44 -16.09 20.83
CA PHE A 437 -5.22 -16.76 19.56
C PHE A 437 -4.54 -18.12 19.75
N ASN A 438 -3.45 -18.18 20.52
CA ASN A 438 -2.76 -19.44 20.83
C ASN A 438 -3.64 -20.43 21.62
N LYS A 439 -4.54 -19.96 22.48
CA LYS A 439 -5.52 -20.83 23.17
C LYS A 439 -6.59 -21.39 22.23
N ASN A 440 -7.05 -20.61 21.26
CA ASN A 440 -8.13 -21.02 20.38
C ASN A 440 -7.64 -21.84 19.16
N ILE A 441 -6.38 -21.72 18.73
CA ILE A 441 -5.81 -22.58 17.68
C ILE A 441 -5.96 -24.07 18.03
N ASN A 442 -5.76 -24.44 19.29
CA ASN A 442 -5.90 -25.82 19.76
C ASN A 442 -7.35 -26.35 19.76
N THR A 443 -8.35 -25.49 19.52
CA THR A 443 -9.77 -25.89 19.38
C THR A 443 -10.23 -25.91 17.92
N PHE A 444 -9.37 -25.54 16.96
CA PHE A 444 -9.70 -25.45 15.54
C PHE A 444 -9.00 -26.51 14.65
N ASN A 445 -8.22 -27.44 15.24
CA ASN A 445 -7.69 -28.63 14.56
C ASN A 445 -8.68 -29.79 14.62
#